data_AF-A0AAP0RAH1-F1
#
_entry.id   AF-A0AAP0RAH1-F1
#
_cell.length_a   1.000
_cell.length_b   1.000
_cell.length_c   1.000
_cell.angle_alpha   90.00
_cell.angle_beta   90.00
_cell.angle_gamma   90.00
#
_symmetry.space_group_name_H-M   'P 1'
#
loop_
_entity.id
_entity.type
_entity.pdbx_description
1 polymer ?
#
loop_
_entity_poly.entity_id
_entity_poly.type
_entity_poly.pdbx_seq_one_letter_code
_entity_poly.pdbx_strand_id
1 'polypeptide(L)'
;MWSLKMEDNYNEAEGKGLSIYLRLDDWTSRPAKQKLYAEFRLRVRDQVRSNHRELTVKQWFSSSNTRGWGFHALVALSDLNQDSKGFIKDDTLIVEAQIIVMSVVKHLS
;
A
#
# COMPACT_ATOMS: atom_id res chain seq x y z
N MET A 1 7.07 -0.69 13.13
CA MET A 1 7.09 -1.74 12.11
C MET A 1 6.22 -1.29 10.95
N TRP A 2 6.53 -1.69 9.73
CA TRP A 2 5.66 -1.46 8.57
C TRP A 2 4.54 -2.50 8.55
N SER A 3 3.34 -2.12 8.12
CA SER A 3 2.23 -3.05 7.89
C SER A 3 1.46 -2.72 6.62
N LEU A 4 0.85 -3.74 6.04
CA LEU A 4 -0.10 -3.60 4.94
C LEU A 4 -1.52 -3.61 5.48
N LYS A 5 -2.32 -2.62 5.07
CA LYS A 5 -3.75 -2.59 5.31
C LYS A 5 -4.48 -2.73 3.98
N MET A 6 -5.44 -3.65 3.94
CA MET A 6 -6.30 -3.90 2.79
C MET A 6 -7.74 -3.61 3.19
N GLU A 7 -8.49 -2.97 2.31
CA GLU A 7 -9.89 -2.63 2.52
C GLU A 7 -10.66 -2.73 1.21
N ASP A 8 -11.87 -3.28 1.30
CA ASP A 8 -12.86 -3.12 0.23
C ASP A 8 -13.38 -1.70 0.28
N ASN A 9 -13.20 -0.96 -0.80
CA ASN A 9 -13.66 0.42 -0.86
C ASN A 9 -14.67 0.60 -1.99
N TYR A 10 -15.70 1.40 -1.71
CA TYR A 10 -16.66 1.86 -2.70
C TYR A 10 -16.41 3.34 -2.93
N ASN A 11 -15.98 3.68 -4.14
CA ASN A 11 -15.90 5.05 -4.61
C ASN A 11 -16.91 5.19 -5.76
N GLU A 12 -17.81 6.17 -5.71
CA GLU A 12 -18.80 6.40 -6.77
C GLU A 12 -18.15 6.67 -8.13
N ALA A 13 -16.95 7.27 -8.17
CA ALA A 13 -16.23 7.56 -9.40
C ALA A 13 -15.41 6.38 -9.94
N GLU A 14 -14.94 5.48 -9.08
CA GLU A 14 -13.99 4.40 -9.45
C GLU A 14 -14.59 2.98 -9.31
N GLY A 15 -15.80 2.86 -8.75
CA GLY A 15 -16.47 1.60 -8.46
C GLY A 15 -15.95 0.90 -7.21
N LYS A 16 -16.27 -0.39 -7.07
CA LYS A 16 -15.76 -1.25 -6.00
C LYS A 16 -14.35 -1.73 -6.37
N GLY A 17 -13.40 -1.58 -5.45
CA GLY A 17 -12.03 -2.05 -5.67
C GLY A 17 -11.28 -2.32 -4.37
N LEU A 18 -10.22 -3.12 -4.50
CA LEU A 18 -9.28 -3.41 -3.43
C LEU A 18 -8.37 -2.20 -3.21
N SER A 19 -8.48 -1.59 -2.04
CA SER A 19 -7.59 -0.51 -1.62
C SER A 19 -6.46 -1.08 -0.77
N ILE A 20 -5.24 -0.57 -0.95
CA ILE A 20 -4.05 -1.08 -0.27
C ILE A 20 -3.23 0.09 0.25
N TYR A 21 -2.88 0.04 1.53
CA TYR A 21 -2.11 1.08 2.21
C TYR A 21 -0.93 0.49 2.96
N LEU A 22 0.19 1.20 2.89
CA LEU A 22 1.35 1.00 3.74
C LEU A 22 1.20 1.87 4.99
N ARG A 23 1.30 1.25 6.17
CA ARG A 23 1.22 1.91 7.47
C ARG A 23 2.51 1.73 8.25
N LEU A 24 2.71 2.67 9.17
CA LEU A 24 3.86 2.70 10.05
C LEU A 24 3.36 2.65 11.50
N ASP A 25 3.19 1.45 12.05
CA ASP A 25 2.39 1.22 13.26
C ASP A 25 3.10 1.66 14.56
N ASP A 26 4.42 1.51 14.65
CA ASP A 26 5.17 1.78 15.90
C ASP A 26 5.72 3.21 16.00
N TRP A 27 5.41 4.09 15.04
CA TRP A 27 5.99 5.44 15.01
C TRP A 27 5.39 6.39 16.04
N THR A 28 4.25 6.03 16.62
CA THR A 28 3.56 6.79 17.67
C THR A 28 4.37 6.88 18.97
N SER A 29 5.28 5.94 19.22
CA SER A 29 6.19 5.93 20.37
C SER A 29 7.37 6.90 20.23
N ARG A 30 7.61 7.44 19.02
CA ARG A 30 8.72 8.35 18.74
C ARG A 30 8.32 9.81 18.99
N PRO A 31 9.28 10.70 19.29
CA PRO A 31 8.99 12.12 19.47
C PRO A 31 8.20 12.68 18.29
N ALA A 32 7.13 13.43 18.56
CA ALA A 32 6.17 13.92 17.56
C ALA A 32 6.79 14.71 16.38
N LYS A 33 8.04 15.17 16.53
CA LYS A 33 8.78 15.93 15.52
C LYS A 33 9.57 15.06 14.52
N GLN A 34 9.61 13.73 14.67
CA GLN A 34 10.31 12.86 13.72
C GLN A 34 9.43 12.56 12.50
N LYS A 35 9.97 12.83 11.32
CA LYS A 35 9.37 12.44 10.04
C LYS A 35 10.22 11.37 9.37
N LEU A 36 9.56 10.41 8.72
CA LEU A 36 10.20 9.38 7.93
C LEU A 36 9.80 9.58 6.47
N TYR A 37 10.78 9.78 5.61
CA TYR A 37 10.58 9.70 4.17
C TYR A 37 10.68 8.24 3.73
N ALA A 38 9.73 7.79 2.93
CA ALA A 38 9.84 6.52 2.25
C ALA A 38 9.47 6.66 0.77
N GLU A 39 10.25 5.99 -0.07
CA GLU A 39 9.83 5.59 -1.39
C GLU A 39 9.49 4.11 -1.33
N PHE A 40 8.28 3.74 -1.71
CA PHE A 40 7.81 2.37 -1.62
C PHE A 40 6.95 2.01 -2.82
N ARG A 41 6.92 0.72 -3.15
CA ARG A 41 6.07 0.15 -4.18
C ARG A 41 5.06 -0.78 -3.54
N LEU A 42 3.78 -0.58 -3.88
CA LEU A 42 2.70 -1.50 -3.56
C LEU A 42 2.37 -2.31 -4.81
N ARG A 43 2.13 -3.60 -4.64
CA ARG A 43 1.89 -4.52 -5.75
C ARG A 43 0.84 -5.57 -5.43
N VAL A 44 -0.09 -5.77 -6.36
CA VAL A 44 -0.92 -6.99 -6.47
C VAL A 44 -0.35 -7.84 -7.58
N ARG A 45 0.04 -9.07 -7.25
CA ARG A 45 0.65 -9.97 -8.24
C ARG A 45 -0.41 -10.64 -9.09
N ASP A 46 -0.30 -10.46 -10.40
CA ASP A 46 -0.69 -11.49 -11.37
C ASP A 46 0.22 -12.72 -11.18
N GLN A 47 -0.37 -13.83 -10.76
CA GLN A 47 0.29 -15.09 -10.41
C GLN A 47 0.48 -16.04 -11.61
N VAL A 48 0.02 -15.64 -12.79
CA VAL A 48 0.01 -16.47 -14.00
C VAL A 48 0.90 -15.88 -15.09
N ARG A 49 0.76 -14.59 -15.40
CA ARG A 49 1.40 -13.95 -16.57
C ARG A 49 2.38 -12.84 -16.20
N SER A 50 2.59 -12.63 -14.90
CA SER A 50 3.47 -11.58 -14.37
C SER A 50 3.06 -10.15 -14.76
N ASN A 51 1.82 -9.93 -15.21
CA ASN A 51 1.28 -8.61 -15.49
C ASN A 51 0.71 -7.99 -14.20
N HIS A 52 1.60 -7.68 -13.26
CA HIS A 52 1.22 -7.19 -11.95
C HIS A 52 0.56 -5.80 -12.02
N ARG A 53 -0.25 -5.48 -11.00
CA ARG A 53 -0.70 -4.10 -10.76
C ARG A 53 0.15 -3.53 -9.64
N GLU A 54 0.96 -2.54 -9.97
CA GLU A 54 1.89 -1.94 -9.01
C GLU A 54 2.00 -0.45 -9.22
N LEU A 55 2.28 0.26 -8.13
CA LEU A 55 2.51 1.70 -8.12
C LEU A 55 3.59 2.03 -7.09
N THR A 56 4.44 2.98 -7.45
CA THR A 56 5.50 3.50 -6.59
C THR A 56 5.12 4.89 -6.08
N VAL A 57 5.29 5.11 -4.78
CA VAL A 57 4.93 6.34 -4.07
C VAL A 57 6.12 6.87 -3.29
N LYS A 58 6.27 8.19 -3.28
CA LYS A 58 7.24 8.92 -2.43
C LYS A 58 6.47 9.70 -1.40
N GLN A 59 6.71 9.45 -0.11
CA GLN A 59 5.88 10.04 0.91
C GLN A 59 6.53 10.18 2.29
N TRP A 60 6.05 11.19 3.01
CA TRP A 60 6.39 11.44 4.41
C TRP A 60 5.38 10.79 5.36
N PHE A 61 5.91 10.01 6.29
CA PHE A 61 5.22 9.41 7.43
C PHE A 61 5.58 10.18 8.70
N SER A 62 4.58 10.37 9.56
CA SER A 62 4.70 11.05 10.86
C SER A 62 3.72 10.42 11.84
N SER A 63 3.87 10.71 13.14
CA SER A 63 2.95 10.21 14.18
C SER A 63 1.51 10.68 13.99
N SER A 64 1.31 11.81 13.31
CA SER A 64 -0.01 12.33 12.95
C SER A 64 -0.67 11.59 11.78
N ASN A 65 0.09 10.82 10.99
CA ASN A 65 -0.44 10.09 9.86
C ASN A 65 -0.69 8.62 10.20
N THR A 66 -1.76 8.39 10.95
CA THR A 66 -2.11 7.05 11.46
C THR A 66 -2.79 6.16 10.42
N ARG A 67 -3.37 6.75 9.35
CA ARG A 67 -4.08 6.00 8.30
C ARG A 67 -3.13 5.33 7.31
N GLY A 68 -1.89 5.80 7.20
CA GLY A 68 -0.93 5.31 6.23
C GLY A 68 -1.13 5.92 4.85
N TRP A 69 -0.37 5.41 3.89
CA TRP A 69 -0.37 5.90 2.51
C TRP A 69 -0.46 4.76 1.52
N GLY A 70 -1.26 4.96 0.48
CA GLY A 70 -1.57 3.92 -0.49
C GLY A 70 -2.54 4.40 -1.53
N PHE A 71 -3.30 3.46 -2.07
CA PHE A 71 -4.21 3.71 -3.18
C PHE A 71 -5.60 3.20 -2.89
N HIS A 72 -6.57 4.08 -3.13
CA HIS A 72 -7.96 3.69 -3.27
C HIS A 72 -8.10 2.86 -4.55
N ALA A 73 -8.78 1.72 -4.46
CA ALA A 73 -9.12 0.86 -5.59
C ALA A 73 -7.94 0.54 -6.54
N LEU A 74 -6.77 0.16 -5.99
CA LEU A 74 -5.57 -0.22 -6.77
C LEU A 74 -5.89 -1.29 -7.83
N VAL A 75 -6.80 -2.21 -7.49
CA VAL A 75 -7.36 -3.19 -8.41
C VAL A 75 -8.88 -3.13 -8.31
N ALA A 76 -9.56 -2.96 -9.44
CA ALA A 76 -11.01 -3.05 -9.49
C ALA A 76 -11.48 -4.45 -9.12
N LEU A 77 -12.57 -4.57 -8.38
CA LEU A 77 -13.09 -5.88 -7.95
C LEU A 77 -13.47 -6.76 -9.15
N SER A 78 -13.92 -6.14 -10.24
CA SER A 78 -14.19 -6.82 -11.51
C SER A 78 -12.93 -7.44 -12.12
N ASP A 79 -11.79 -6.76 -12.04
CA ASP A 79 -10.51 -7.26 -12.53
C ASP A 79 -9.95 -8.33 -11.58
N LEU A 80 -10.13 -8.16 -10.26
CA LEU A 80 -9.68 -9.12 -9.26
C LEU A 80 -10.35 -10.49 -9.45
N ASN A 81 -11.64 -10.50 -9.80
CA ASN A 81 -12.45 -11.70 -10.00
C ASN A 81 -12.40 -12.27 -11.43
N GLN A 82 -11.61 -11.67 -12.33
CA GLN A 82 -11.42 -12.19 -13.68
C GLN A 82 -10.22 -13.14 -13.70
N ASP A 83 -10.47 -14.43 -13.91
CA ASP A 83 -9.43 -15.45 -14.06
C ASP A 83 -8.38 -15.08 -15.12
N SER A 84 -8.83 -14.39 -16.18
CA SER A 84 -7.97 -13.91 -17.26
C SER A 84 -6.94 -12.85 -16.81
N LYS A 85 -7.12 -12.22 -15.65
CA LYS A 85 -6.17 -11.27 -15.04
C LYS A 85 -5.15 -11.94 -14.13
N GLY A 86 -5.45 -13.16 -13.64
CA GLY A 86 -4.51 -13.98 -12.88
C GLY A 86 -4.17 -13.48 -11.48
N PHE A 87 -4.93 -12.53 -10.91
CA PHE A 87 -4.65 -11.99 -9.57
C PHE A 87 -4.96 -12.98 -8.45
N ILE A 88 -6.08 -13.70 -8.56
CA ILE A 88 -6.45 -14.79 -7.65
C ILE A 88 -6.07 -16.11 -8.31
N LYS A 89 -5.37 -16.95 -7.56
CA LYS A 89 -5.06 -18.32 -7.93
C LYS A 89 -5.21 -19.19 -6.70
N ASP A 90 -5.97 -20.27 -6.80
CA ASP A 90 -6.21 -21.20 -5.68
C ASP A 90 -6.70 -20.46 -4.41
N ASP A 91 -7.72 -19.60 -4.57
CA ASP A 91 -8.29 -18.71 -3.55
C ASP A 91 -7.28 -17.80 -2.82
N THR A 92 -6.09 -17.64 -3.41
CA THR A 92 -5.01 -16.87 -2.82
C THR A 92 -4.78 -15.60 -3.62
N LEU A 93 -4.67 -14.47 -2.91
CA LEU A 93 -4.22 -13.19 -3.45
C LEU A 93 -2.85 -12.86 -2.84
N ILE A 94 -1.88 -12.49 -3.69
CA ILE A 94 -0.55 -12.06 -3.22
C ILE A 94 -0.42 -10.54 -3.36
N VAL A 95 -0.28 -9.88 -2.21
CA VAL A 95 -0.03 -8.44 -2.10
C VAL A 95 1.34 -8.22 -1.49
N GLU A 96 2.10 -7.29 -2.05
CA GLU A 96 3.47 -7.01 -1.63
C GLU A 96 3.67 -5.51 -1.40
N ALA A 97 4.51 -5.21 -0.41
CA ALA A 97 5.06 -3.89 -0.18
C ALA A 97 6.58 -3.98 -0.25
N GLN A 98 7.19 -3.20 -1.13
CA GLN A 98 8.63 -3.05 -1.20
C GLN A 98 9.02 -1.65 -0.76
N ILE A 99 9.84 -1.55 0.28
CA ILE A 99 10.47 -0.28 0.67
C ILE A 99 11.73 -0.12 -0.19
N ILE A 100 11.75 0.89 -1.03
CA ILE A 100 12.86 1.18 -1.96
C ILE A 100 13.86 2.12 -1.30
N VAL A 101 13.35 3.20 -0.69
CA VAL A 101 14.15 4.16 0.06
C VAL A 101 13.47 4.41 1.40
N MET A 102 14.27 4.54 2.46
CA MET A 102 13.80 4.98 3.76
C MET A 102 14.82 5.92 4.38
N SER A 103 14.37 7.11 4.80
CA SER A 103 15.22 8.10 5.47
C SER A 103 14.48 8.71 6.65
N VAL A 104 15.16 8.79 7.79
CA VAL A 104 14.61 9.39 9.01
C VAL A 104 15.21 10.76 9.19
N VAL A 105 14.35 11.79 9.16
CA VAL A 105 14.78 13.15 9.47
C VAL A 105 14.57 13.38 10.96
N LYS A 106 15.68 13.55 11.68
CA LYS A 106 15.69 14.02 13.06
C LYS A 106 15.94 15.53 13.01
N HIS A 107 15.05 16.32 13.61
CA HIS A 107 15.42 17.69 13.94
C HIS A 107 16.55 17.63 14.96
N LEU A 108 17.73 18.09 14.57
CA LEU A 108 18.82 18.39 15.50
C LEU A 108 18.38 19.66 16.23
N SER A 109 18.08 19.50 17.52
CA SER A 109 17.92 20.60 18.48
C SER A 109 19.27 21.18 18.83
#